data_AF-A0A529LAW4-F1
#
_entry.id   AF-A0A529LAW4-F1
#
_cell.length_a   1.000
_cell.length_b   1.000
_cell.length_c   1.000
_cell.angle_alpha   90.00
_cell.angle_beta   90.00
_cell.angle_gamma   90.00
#
_symmetry.space_group_name_H-M   'P 1'
#
loop_
_entity.id
_entity.type
_entity.pdbx_description
1 polymer ?
#
loop_
_entity_poly.entity_id
_entity_poly.type
_entity_poly.pdbx_seq_one_letter_code
_entity_poly.pdbx_strand_id
1 'polypeptide(L)'
;MAAAAANMPVGLCMFDAERRLVLCNQSYADLYHVPEPLTRPGTPWIDLMRFRIAAGLYAGHDPEKYVQQLTETIDRAERTVSLVELR
;
A
#
# COMPACT_ATOMS: atom_id res chain seq x y z
N MET A 1 12.37 9.44 -13.57
CA MET A 1 10.90 9.36 -13.72
C MET A 1 10.20 9.75 -12.40
N ALA A 2 10.41 10.97 -11.87
CA ALA A 2 9.86 11.35 -10.55
C ALA A 2 8.82 12.50 -10.58
N ALA A 3 8.63 13.16 -11.73
CA ALA A 3 7.85 14.40 -11.77
C ALA A 3 6.33 14.20 -11.96
N ALA A 4 5.86 13.03 -12.38
CA ALA A 4 4.43 12.83 -12.69
C ALA A 4 3.56 12.49 -11.47
N ALA A 5 4.14 12.08 -10.34
CA ALA A 5 3.40 11.57 -9.19
C ALA A 5 3.15 12.61 -8.07
N ALA A 6 3.85 13.75 -8.07
CA ALA A 6 3.81 14.72 -6.98
C ALA A 6 2.54 15.60 -6.95
N ASN A 7 1.84 15.74 -8.09
CA ASN A 7 0.64 16.58 -8.23
C ASN A 7 -0.64 15.78 -8.52
N MET A 8 -0.63 14.45 -8.44
CA MET A 8 -1.85 13.65 -8.59
C MET A 8 -2.58 13.58 -7.25
N PRO A 9 -3.91 13.83 -7.19
CA PRO A 9 -4.72 13.70 -5.97
C PRO A 9 -4.94 12.23 -5.56
N VAL A 10 -4.02 11.34 -5.93
CA VAL A 10 -4.10 9.89 -5.76
C VAL A 10 -2.91 9.47 -4.90
N GLY A 11 -3.19 8.82 -3.77
CA GLY A 11 -2.17 8.12 -3.00
C GLY A 11 -1.63 6.95 -3.83
N LEU A 12 -0.33 6.93 -4.08
CA LEU A 12 0.35 5.90 -4.86
C LEU A 12 1.50 5.27 -4.06
N CYS A 13 1.47 3.95 -3.95
CA CYS A 13 2.63 3.13 -3.60
C CYS A 13 2.84 2.03 -4.65
N MET A 14 4.09 1.72 -4.97
CA MET A 14 4.47 0.71 -5.97
C MET A 14 5.55 -0.21 -5.40
N PHE A 15 5.46 -1.50 -5.71
CA PHE A 15 6.40 -2.53 -5.27
C PHE A 15 7.03 -3.22 -6.48
N ASP A 16 8.25 -3.73 -6.31
CA ASP A 16 8.91 -4.59 -7.30
C ASP A 16 8.50 -6.07 -7.16
N ALA A 17 9.07 -6.92 -7.99
CA ALA A 17 8.81 -8.37 -8.00
C ALA A 17 9.25 -9.08 -6.70
N GLU A 18 10.16 -8.51 -5.93
CA GLU A 18 10.60 -9.02 -4.63
C GLU A 18 9.75 -8.48 -3.47
N ARG A 19 8.62 -7.83 -3.80
CA ARG A 19 7.69 -7.20 -2.83
C ARG A 19 8.39 -6.13 -1.99
N ARG A 20 9.31 -5.38 -2.60
CA ARG A 20 9.98 -4.23 -2.00
C ARG A 20 9.43 -2.94 -2.55
N LEU A 21 9.24 -1.95 -1.67
CA LEU A 21 8.73 -0.64 -2.06
C LEU A 21 9.71 0.03 -3.05
N VAL A 22 9.18 0.50 -4.17
CA VAL A 22 9.93 1.27 -5.18
C VAL A 22 9.57 2.74 -5.12
N LEU A 23 8.30 3.05 -4.83
CA LEU A 23 7.78 4.40 -4.74
C LEU A 23 6.66 4.45 -3.72
N CYS A 24 6.67 5.47 -2.87
CA CYS A 24 5.53 5.90 -2.05
C CYS A 24 5.45 7.42 -2.17
N ASN A 25 4.37 7.95 -2.75
CA ASN A 25 4.21 9.40 -2.82
C ASN A 25 3.71 9.97 -1.48
N GLN A 26 3.86 11.28 -1.32
CA GLN A 26 3.47 11.98 -0.10
C GLN A 26 1.97 11.84 0.15
N SER A 27 1.13 11.92 -0.89
CA SER A 27 -0.32 11.77 -0.76
C SER A 27 -0.74 10.41 -0.19
N TYR A 28 -0.04 9.32 -0.50
CA TYR A 28 -0.28 8.01 0.12
C TYR A 28 0.11 8.01 1.59
N ALA A 29 1.30 8.56 1.89
CA ALA A 29 1.81 8.63 3.25
C ALA A 29 0.88 9.45 4.14
N ASP A 30 0.39 10.59 3.65
CA ASP A 30 -0.54 11.47 4.37
C ASP A 30 -1.90 10.79 4.58
N LEU A 31 -2.45 10.15 3.54
CA LEU A 31 -3.75 9.47 3.61
C LEU A 31 -3.78 8.35 4.64
N TYR A 32 -2.71 7.57 4.73
CA TYR A 32 -2.61 6.42 5.63
C TYR A 32 -1.79 6.70 6.90
N HIS A 33 -1.39 7.96 7.13
CA HIS A 33 -0.49 8.36 8.22
C HIS A 33 0.76 7.46 8.34
N VAL A 34 1.33 7.08 7.21
CA VAL A 34 2.45 6.13 7.14
C VAL A 34 3.70 6.79 7.71
N PRO A 35 4.37 6.18 8.70
CA PRO A 35 5.58 6.73 9.27
C PRO A 35 6.71 6.70 8.24
N GLU A 36 7.56 7.74 8.25
CA GLU A 36 8.65 7.93 7.28
C GLU A 36 9.54 6.70 7.06
N PRO A 37 9.91 5.88 8.07
CA PRO A 37 10.70 4.68 7.84
C PRO A 37 10.03 3.68 6.89
N LEU A 38 8.69 3.62 6.87
CA LEU A 38 7.92 2.71 6.02
C LEU A 38 7.66 3.26 4.61
N THR A 39 7.96 4.53 4.34
CA THR A 39 7.81 5.13 2.99
C THR A 39 9.06 4.98 2.13
N ARG A 40 10.16 4.49 2.72
CA ARG A 40 11.48 4.37 2.07
C ARG A 40 11.53 3.22 1.06
N PRO A 41 12.16 3.41 -0.11
CA PRO A 41 12.43 2.30 -1.03
C PRO A 41 13.15 1.14 -0.34
N GLY A 42 12.79 -0.11 -0.68
CA GLY A 42 13.29 -1.32 -0.03
C GLY A 42 12.45 -1.82 1.14
N THR A 43 11.50 -1.02 1.65
CA THR A 43 10.56 -1.46 2.70
C THR A 43 9.79 -2.69 2.23
N PRO A 44 9.75 -3.79 3.02
CA PRO A 44 8.93 -4.95 2.70
C PRO A 44 7.45 -4.56 2.63
N TRP A 45 6.77 -4.98 1.57
CA TRP A 45 5.32 -4.82 1.43
C TRP A 45 4.55 -5.28 2.68
N ILE A 46 4.98 -6.40 3.28
CA ILE A 46 4.34 -6.98 4.45
C ILE A 46 4.41 -6.06 5.68
N ASP A 47 5.45 -5.26 5.83
CA ASP A 47 5.58 -4.35 6.97
C ASP A 47 4.62 -3.18 6.84
N LEU A 48 4.40 -2.68 5.62
CA LEU A 48 3.36 -1.69 5.35
C LEU A 48 1.95 -2.25 5.61
N MET A 49 1.69 -3.51 5.22
CA MET A 49 0.39 -4.14 5.49
C MET A 49 0.15 -4.38 6.98
N ARG A 50 1.18 -4.81 7.72
CA ARG A 50 1.13 -4.96 9.19
C ARG A 50 0.83 -3.64 9.88
N PHE A 51 1.49 -2.57 9.45
CA PHE A 51 1.21 -1.23 9.96
C PHE A 51 -0.26 -0.85 9.72
N ARG A 52 -0.76 -1.03 8.50
CA ARG A 52 -2.17 -0.73 8.16
C ARG A 52 -3.14 -1.53 9.01
N ILE A 53 -2.89 -2.82 9.22
CA ILE A 53 -3.72 -3.68 10.08
C ILE A 53 -3.71 -3.17 11.52
N ALA A 54 -2.53 -2.91 12.09
CA ALA A 54 -2.38 -2.42 13.44
C ALA A 54 -3.06 -1.05 13.66
N ALA A 55 -3.10 -0.22 12.62
CA ALA A 55 -3.77 1.07 12.61
C ALA A 55 -5.29 0.98 12.31
N GLY A 56 -5.84 -0.21 12.02
CA GLY A 56 -7.23 -0.38 11.60
C GLY A 56 -7.54 0.08 10.18
N LEU A 57 -6.50 0.38 9.37
CA LEU A 57 -6.58 0.94 8.01
C LEU A 57 -6.61 -0.14 6.92
N TYR A 58 -7.50 -1.11 7.07
CA TYR A 58 -7.68 -2.22 6.14
C TYR A 58 -9.15 -2.48 5.82
N ALA A 59 -9.42 -3.17 4.71
CA ALA A 59 -10.77 -3.48 4.29
C ALA A 59 -11.28 -4.76 4.97
N GLY A 60 -12.52 -4.73 5.45
CA GLY A 60 -13.18 -5.89 6.07
C GLY A 60 -12.96 -5.96 7.58
N HIS A 61 -13.10 -7.16 8.13
CA HIS A 61 -13.07 -7.42 9.59
C HIS A 61 -12.12 -8.58 9.95
N ASP A 62 -11.34 -9.05 8.98
CA ASP A 62 -10.43 -10.19 9.10
C ASP A 62 -9.07 -9.81 8.48
N PRO A 63 -8.07 -9.47 9.32
CA PRO A 63 -6.75 -9.07 8.87
C PRO A 63 -6.03 -10.13 8.03
N GLU A 64 -6.14 -11.40 8.41
CA GLU A 64 -5.51 -12.52 7.72
C GLU A 64 -6.08 -12.68 6.32
N LYS A 65 -7.41 -12.65 6.20
CA LYS A 65 -8.09 -12.72 4.91
C LYS A 65 -7.77 -11.52 4.03
N TYR A 66 -7.64 -10.33 4.61
CA TYR A 66 -7.22 -9.13 3.89
C TYR A 66 -5.83 -9.30 3.24
N VAL A 67 -4.84 -9.76 4.00
CA VAL A 67 -3.48 -10.00 3.48
C VAL A 67 -3.46 -11.10 2.44
N GLN A 68 -4.23 -12.17 2.65
CA GLN A 68 -4.36 -13.26 1.69
C GLN A 68 -4.90 -12.75 0.34
N GLN A 69 -6.00 -11.99 0.35
CA GLN A 69 -6.62 -11.46 -0.87
C GLN A 69 -5.69 -10.53 -1.64
N LEU A 70 -4.95 -9.67 -0.94
CA LEU A 70 -3.95 -8.83 -1.58
C LEU A 70 -2.79 -9.64 -2.16
N THR A 71 -2.33 -10.67 -1.45
CA THR A 71 -1.26 -11.57 -1.91
C THR A 71 -1.68 -12.27 -3.20
N GLU A 72 -2.88 -12.85 -3.24
CA GLU A 72 -3.42 -13.49 -4.45
C GLU A 72 -3.57 -12.51 -5.62
N THR A 73 -3.94 -11.26 -5.32
CA THR A 73 -4.08 -10.21 -6.34
C THR A 73 -2.72 -9.81 -6.92
N ILE A 74 -1.70 -9.68 -6.06
CA ILE A 74 -0.32 -9.43 -6.46
C ILE A 74 0.20 -10.58 -7.33
N ASP A 75 -0.03 -11.83 -6.92
CA ASP A 75 0.45 -13.02 -7.64
C ASP A 75 -0.21 -13.19 -9.01
N ARG A 76 -1.46 -12.74 -9.18
CA ARG A 76 -2.12 -12.70 -10.49
C ARG A 76 -1.55 -11.64 -11.43
N ALA A 77 -0.80 -10.65 -10.91
CA ALA A 77 -0.27 -9.51 -11.67
C ALA A 77 -1.35 -8.75 -12.49
N GLU A 78 -2.59 -8.77 -12.02
CA GLU A 78 -3.74 -8.15 -12.68
C GLU A 78 -4.01 -6.75 -12.14
N ARG A 79 -4.36 -5.82 -13.04
CA ARG A 79 -4.80 -4.48 -12.62
C ARG A 79 -6.12 -4.59 -11.88
N THR A 80 -6.12 -4.28 -10.59
CA THR A 80 -7.31 -4.26 -9.74
C THR A 80 -7.63 -2.82 -9.31
N VAL A 81 -8.92 -2.46 -9.36
CA VAL A 81 -9.45 -1.21 -8.80
C VAL A 81 -10.51 -1.58 -7.78
N SER A 82 -10.31 -1.16 -6.53
CA SER A 82 -11.27 -1.40 -5.45
C SER A 82 -11.64 -0.08 -4.76
N LEU A 83 -12.93 0.05 -4.42
CA LEU A 83 -13.41 1.10 -3.54
C LEU A 83 -13.46 0.54 -2.12
N VAL A 84 -12.73 1.16 -1.19
CA VAL A 84 -12.70 0.75 0.21
C VAL A 84 -13.15 1.94 1.07
N GLU A 85 -14.23 1.75 1.79
CA GLU A 85 -14.65 2.67 2.85
C GLU A 85 -13.95 2.26 4.14
N LEU A 86 -13.11 3.16 4.67
CA LEU A 86 -12.51 3.01 5.99
C LEU A 86 -13.57 3.39 7.02
N ARG A 87 -13.78 2.53 8.03
CA ARG A 87 -14.69 2.81 9.15
C ARG A 87 -14.01 3.59 10.26
#